data_AF-A0A1Y3E6E1-F1
#
_entry.id   AF-A0A1Y3E6E1-F1
#
_cell.length_a   1.000
_cell.length_b   1.000
_cell.length_c   1.000
_cell.angle_alpha   90.00
_cell.angle_beta   90.00
_cell.angle_gamma   90.00
#
_symmetry.space_group_name_H-M   'P 1'
#
loop_
_entity.id
_entity.type
_entity.pdbx_description
1 polymer ?
#
loop_
_entity_poly.entity_id
_entity_poly.type
_entity_poly.pdbx_seq_one_letter_code
_entity_poly.pdbx_strand_id
1 'polypeptide(L)'
;MCISDVRKLHFQAMQAFEKHLKEKAASLKAYQQREIMLHRAKQEMETFTSEKRLNFTYDIYILKNDEYGVQNNVGRWNGLTNELVEGDANIALANFATSAERELFIDFTYPFYKSKGITILMQKPECKHSFALLTLFENVHSHDCETDHIKYDNDKKRTRFAFSEGFWFCLEGFTVQGSNWTPEHDSGRILATTWWIFCFMIFSAYTAYISALMSKSSEENLISSLDDLVDQRHTPTWKKDIQSPNLTAEQRVNMALWDYDIKYKFSKMLHEMQNAHQPSSFAEGLERVLKLNSPEDRFALLDMRMSMEYEFIHHCPLRLIYTNLDARLYAIGVQQGSPLVIFFTWIALIYDEVLLLKQSY
;
A
#
# COMPACT_ATOMS: atom_id res chain seq x y z
N MET A 1 -4.61 -54.56 -17.56
CA MET A 1 -4.38 -53.22 -16.99
C MET A 1 -3.38 -52.50 -17.88
N CYS A 2 -3.77 -51.37 -18.46
CA CYS A 2 -2.93 -50.63 -19.41
C CYS A 2 -1.77 -49.94 -18.70
N ILE A 3 -0.60 -49.89 -19.34
CA ILE A 3 0.62 -49.23 -18.85
C ILE A 3 0.38 -47.73 -18.52
N SER A 4 -0.64 -47.11 -19.13
CA SER A 4 -1.10 -45.75 -18.83
C SER A 4 -1.62 -45.58 -17.39
N ASP A 5 -2.33 -46.58 -16.86
CA ASP A 5 -2.92 -46.49 -15.50
C ASP A 5 -1.87 -46.63 -14.41
N VAL A 6 -0.84 -47.46 -14.63
CA VAL A 6 0.26 -47.64 -13.69
C VAL A 6 1.12 -46.37 -13.57
N ARG A 7 1.37 -45.67 -14.69
CA ARG A 7 2.06 -44.37 -14.66
C ARG A 7 1.25 -43.31 -13.92
N LYS A 8 -0.08 -43.29 -14.11
CA LYS A 8 -0.97 -42.34 -13.45
C LYS A 8 -1.00 -42.58 -11.94
N LEU A 9 -1.06 -43.84 -11.52
CA LEU A 9 -1.02 -44.24 -10.11
C LEU A 9 0.33 -43.91 -9.46
N HIS A 10 1.45 -44.16 -10.16
CA HIS A 10 2.79 -43.81 -9.69
C HIS A 10 2.98 -42.29 -9.58
N PHE A 11 2.46 -41.51 -10.52
CA PHE A 11 2.53 -40.06 -10.48
C PHE A 11 1.72 -39.48 -9.32
N GLN A 12 0.51 -40.00 -9.07
CA GLN A 12 -0.30 -39.63 -7.91
C GLN A 12 0.36 -40.00 -6.58
N ALA A 13 0.99 -41.18 -6.50
CA ALA A 13 1.73 -41.61 -5.32
C ALA A 13 2.96 -40.72 -5.05
N MET A 14 3.70 -40.33 -6.09
CA MET A 14 4.84 -39.39 -5.98
C MET A 14 4.39 -38.01 -5.49
N GLN A 15 3.28 -37.48 -6.02
CA GLN A 15 2.72 -36.20 -5.56
C GLN A 15 2.23 -36.26 -4.11
N ALA A 16 1.57 -37.36 -3.71
CA ALA A 16 1.14 -37.54 -2.32
C ALA A 16 2.33 -37.65 -1.36
N PHE A 17 3.41 -38.34 -1.77
CA PHE A 17 4.63 -38.45 -0.98
C PHE A 17 5.37 -37.11 -0.86
N GLU A 18 5.46 -36.35 -1.95
CA GLU A 18 6.06 -35.02 -1.93
C GLU A 18 5.27 -34.05 -1.03
N LYS A 19 3.93 -34.12 -1.08
CA LYS A 19 3.06 -33.35 -0.18
C LYS A 19 3.33 -33.70 1.29
N HIS A 20 3.43 -34.99 1.61
CA HIS A 20 3.70 -35.45 2.97
C HIS A 20 5.11 -35.06 3.47
N LEU A 21 6.12 -35.07 2.58
CA LEU A 21 7.46 -34.57 2.92
C LEU A 21 7.46 -33.06 3.18
N LYS A 22 6.73 -32.28 2.37
CA LYS A 22 6.56 -30.84 2.59
C LYS A 22 5.85 -30.54 3.91
N GLU A 23 4.82 -31.30 4.25
CA GLU A 23 4.11 -31.18 5.55
C GLU A 23 5.05 -31.47 6.73
N LYS A 24 5.85 -32.53 6.67
CA LYS A 24 6.84 -32.85 7.71
C LYS A 24 7.98 -31.83 7.82
N ALA A 25 8.44 -31.29 6.69
CA ALA A 25 9.47 -30.25 6.67
C ALA A 25 8.93 -28.94 7.27
N ALA A 26 7.67 -28.59 6.98
CA ALA A 26 6.98 -27.45 7.59
C ALA A 26 6.81 -27.63 9.10
N SER A 27 6.41 -28.82 9.57
CA SER A 27 6.29 -29.09 11.01
C SER A 27 7.63 -29.03 11.74
N LEU A 28 8.72 -29.47 11.11
CA LEU A 28 10.06 -29.38 11.69
C LEU A 28 10.56 -27.93 11.76
N LYS A 29 10.34 -27.14 10.70
CA LYS A 29 10.68 -25.71 10.71
C LYS A 29 9.90 -24.96 11.80
N ALA A 30 8.60 -25.24 11.94
CA ALA A 30 7.77 -24.65 12.98
C ALA A 30 8.28 -25.02 14.39
N TYR A 31 8.68 -26.28 14.60
CA TYR A 31 9.27 -26.73 15.86
C TYR A 31 10.60 -26.03 16.17
N GLN A 32 11.52 -25.95 15.20
CA GLN A 32 12.79 -25.23 15.37
C GLN A 32 12.58 -23.75 15.69
N GLN A 33 11.59 -23.11 15.05
CA GLN A 33 11.29 -21.71 15.28
C GLN A 33 10.73 -21.46 16.68
N ARG A 34 9.93 -22.38 17.23
CA ARG A 34 9.45 -22.32 18.62
C ARG A 34 10.61 -22.35 19.63
N GLU A 35 11.56 -23.27 19.48
CA GLU A 35 12.71 -23.36 20.38
C GLU A 35 13.62 -22.12 20.32
N ILE A 36 13.82 -21.55 19.13
CA ILE A 36 14.57 -20.30 18.95
C ILE A 36 13.85 -19.13 19.65
N MET A 37 12.53 -19.02 19.51
CA MET A 37 11.75 -18.00 20.21
C MET A 37 11.83 -18.15 21.73
N LEU A 38 11.74 -19.38 22.25
CA LEU A 38 11.85 -19.64 23.68
C LEU A 38 13.23 -19.21 24.22
N HIS A 39 14.30 -19.54 23.50
CA HIS A 39 15.64 -19.14 23.89
C HIS A 39 15.82 -17.62 23.89
N ARG A 40 15.29 -16.91 22.88
CA ARG A 40 15.36 -15.45 22.83
C ARG A 40 14.54 -14.81 23.96
N ALA A 41 13.34 -15.32 24.22
CA ALA A 41 12.50 -14.83 25.31
C ALA A 41 13.15 -15.02 26.68
N LYS A 42 13.79 -16.17 26.92
CA LYS A 42 14.58 -16.42 28.13
C LYS A 42 15.72 -15.42 28.25
N GLN A 43 16.49 -15.23 27.18
CA GLN A 43 17.61 -14.27 27.17
C GLN A 43 17.15 -12.84 27.48
N GLU A 44 16.06 -12.38 26.88
CA GLU A 44 15.50 -11.03 27.13
C GLU A 44 15.03 -10.88 28.59
N MET A 45 14.38 -11.90 29.13
CA MET A 45 13.96 -11.90 30.53
C MET A 45 15.16 -11.93 31.48
N GLU A 46 16.21 -12.71 31.21
CA GLU A 46 17.47 -12.69 31.98
C GLU A 46 18.09 -11.29 32.02
N THR A 47 18.18 -10.63 30.85
CA THR A 47 18.71 -9.26 30.77
C THR A 47 17.86 -8.29 31.57
N PHE A 48 16.53 -8.36 31.44
CA PHE A 48 15.60 -7.49 32.16
C PHE A 48 15.69 -7.65 33.68
N THR A 49 15.72 -8.90 34.17
CA THR A 49 15.86 -9.21 35.60
C THR A 49 17.17 -8.67 36.17
N SER A 50 18.27 -8.80 35.41
CA SER A 50 19.60 -8.33 35.84
C SER A 50 19.70 -6.79 35.88
N GLU A 51 19.19 -6.09 34.87
CA GLU A 51 19.26 -4.64 34.76
C GLU A 51 18.41 -3.94 35.82
N LYS A 52 17.22 -4.47 36.10
CA LYS A 52 16.25 -3.86 37.03
C LYS A 52 16.42 -4.33 38.47
N ARG A 53 17.41 -5.20 38.76
CA ARG A 53 17.67 -5.79 40.09
C ARG A 53 16.41 -6.40 40.71
N LEU A 54 15.64 -7.10 39.90
CA LEU A 54 14.40 -7.72 40.34
C LEU A 54 14.69 -9.15 40.82
N ASN A 55 14.22 -9.51 42.01
CA ASN A 55 14.37 -10.85 42.57
C ASN A 55 13.10 -11.68 42.31
N PHE A 56 12.81 -12.01 41.05
CA PHE A 56 11.74 -12.96 40.71
C PHE A 56 12.30 -14.17 39.96
N THR A 57 11.78 -15.35 40.28
CA THR A 57 12.00 -16.60 39.54
C THR A 57 10.91 -16.74 38.48
N TYR A 58 11.26 -17.24 37.31
CA TYR A 58 10.32 -17.39 36.21
C TYR A 58 10.59 -18.68 35.44
N ASP A 59 9.53 -19.29 34.94
CA ASP A 59 9.58 -20.44 34.04
C ASP A 59 8.80 -20.11 32.78
N ILE A 60 9.49 -20.04 31.64
CA ILE A 60 8.88 -19.73 30.34
C ILE A 60 8.62 -21.03 29.59
N TYR A 61 7.40 -21.19 29.11
CA TYR A 61 6.99 -22.26 28.23
C TYR A 61 6.13 -21.72 27.08
N ILE A 62 6.10 -22.45 25.97
CA ILE A 62 5.26 -22.13 24.81
C ILE A 62 4.01 -23.00 24.86
N LEU A 63 2.86 -22.44 24.50
CA LEU A 63 1.62 -23.20 24.39
C LEU A 63 1.69 -24.28 23.30
N LYS A 64 1.08 -25.44 23.58
CA LYS A 64 1.05 -26.57 22.66
C LYS A 64 0.31 -26.23 21.35
N ASN A 65 -0.82 -25.51 21.45
CA ASN A 65 -1.73 -25.25 20.33
C ASN A 65 -1.53 -23.90 19.64
N ASP A 66 -0.64 -23.01 20.14
CA ASP A 66 -0.36 -21.69 19.54
C ASP A 66 -1.61 -20.82 19.29
N GLU A 67 -2.62 -20.98 20.15
CA GLU A 67 -3.88 -20.25 20.10
C GLU A 67 -3.90 -19.17 21.18
N TYR A 68 -4.28 -17.94 20.84
CA TYR A 68 -4.45 -16.85 21.81
C TYR A 68 -5.67 -17.04 22.71
N GLY A 69 -6.71 -17.69 22.20
CA GLY A 69 -7.95 -17.96 22.93
C GLY A 69 -9.19 -17.34 22.31
N VAL A 70 -10.15 -18.19 22.00
CA VAL A 70 -11.48 -17.94 21.46
C VAL A 70 -12.48 -18.52 22.45
N GLN A 71 -13.55 -17.76 22.72
CA GLN A 71 -14.60 -18.22 23.62
C GLN A 71 -15.56 -19.14 22.87
N ASN A 72 -15.86 -20.29 23.46
CA ASN A 72 -16.92 -21.17 22.98
C ASN A 72 -18.31 -20.61 23.35
N ASN A 73 -19.36 -21.10 22.71
CA ASN A 73 -20.77 -20.71 23.01
C ASN A 73 -21.19 -20.92 24.48
N VAL A 74 -20.47 -21.76 25.23
CA VAL A 74 -20.69 -22.06 26.65
C VAL A 74 -19.94 -21.09 27.58
N GLY A 75 -19.15 -20.17 27.01
CA GLY A 75 -18.37 -19.19 27.77
C GLY A 75 -16.97 -19.65 28.19
N ARG A 76 -16.54 -20.87 27.80
CA ARG A 76 -15.19 -21.38 28.09
C ARG A 76 -14.18 -20.88 27.06
N TRP A 77 -12.97 -20.56 27.53
CA TRP A 77 -11.85 -20.14 26.70
C TRP A 77 -10.96 -21.33 26.33
N ASN A 78 -10.21 -21.21 25.24
CA ASN A 78 -9.08 -22.08 24.93
C ASN A 78 -7.78 -21.25 24.88
N GLY A 79 -6.65 -21.92 24.61
CA GLY A 79 -5.37 -21.26 24.36
C GLY A 79 -4.83 -20.44 25.54
N LEU A 80 -4.14 -19.35 25.24
CA LEU A 80 -3.45 -18.49 26.20
C LEU A 80 -4.40 -17.88 27.24
N THR A 81 -5.62 -17.49 26.84
CA THR A 81 -6.62 -17.00 27.79
C THR A 81 -7.03 -18.08 28.79
N ASN A 82 -7.17 -19.34 28.38
CA ASN A 82 -7.60 -20.41 29.29
C ASN A 82 -6.56 -20.69 30.37
N GLU A 83 -5.27 -20.71 30.02
CA GLU A 83 -4.16 -20.93 30.96
C GLU A 83 -4.13 -19.87 32.07
N LEU A 84 -4.44 -18.61 31.74
CA LEU A 84 -4.53 -17.53 32.71
C LEU A 84 -5.78 -17.63 33.60
N VAL A 85 -6.90 -18.09 33.03
CA VAL A 85 -8.17 -18.26 33.75
C VAL A 85 -8.10 -19.44 34.72
N GLU A 86 -7.53 -20.57 34.28
CA GLU A 86 -7.32 -21.76 35.11
C GLU A 86 -6.20 -21.55 36.15
N GLY A 87 -5.26 -20.64 35.87
CA GLY A 87 -4.15 -20.31 36.76
C GLY A 87 -2.91 -21.18 36.57
N ASP A 88 -2.85 -21.92 35.46
CA ASP A 88 -1.66 -22.65 35.04
C ASP A 88 -0.53 -21.69 34.64
N ALA A 89 -0.89 -20.53 34.07
CA ALA A 89 0.01 -19.42 33.81
C ALA A 89 -0.35 -18.20 34.67
N ASN A 90 0.66 -17.47 35.17
CA ASN A 90 0.45 -16.21 35.88
C ASN A 90 0.50 -14.99 34.94
N ILE A 91 1.32 -15.06 33.88
CA ILE A 91 1.57 -13.97 32.93
C ILE A 91 1.58 -14.54 31.51
N ALA A 92 0.91 -13.84 30.61
CA ALA A 92 0.93 -14.10 29.17
C ALA A 92 1.79 -13.06 28.46
N LEU A 93 3.02 -13.46 28.10
CA LEU A 93 3.92 -12.66 27.28
C LEU A 93 3.73 -13.00 25.80
N ALA A 94 2.84 -12.27 25.13
CA ALA A 94 2.59 -12.41 23.69
C ALA A 94 2.11 -11.08 23.09
N ASN A 95 1.99 -10.99 21.77
CA ASN A 95 1.24 -9.95 21.06
C ASN A 95 -0.28 -10.14 21.30
N PHE A 96 -0.68 -9.97 22.57
CA PHE A 96 -2.02 -10.24 23.03
C PHE A 96 -2.88 -8.97 22.98
N ALA A 97 -3.88 -8.99 22.09
CA ALA A 97 -4.80 -7.87 21.95
C ALA A 97 -5.84 -7.87 23.08
N THR A 98 -6.04 -6.70 23.69
CA THR A 98 -7.06 -6.49 24.72
C THR A 98 -8.45 -6.49 24.08
N SER A 99 -9.39 -7.19 24.70
CA SER A 99 -10.80 -7.22 24.30
C SER A 99 -11.65 -7.07 25.56
N ALA A 100 -12.77 -6.36 25.44
CA ALA A 100 -13.75 -6.23 26.52
C ALA A 100 -14.23 -7.60 27.03
N GLU A 101 -14.36 -8.59 26.13
CA GLU A 101 -14.78 -9.95 26.50
C GLU A 101 -13.72 -10.67 27.33
N ARG A 102 -12.44 -10.41 27.07
CA ARG A 102 -11.32 -11.03 27.79
C ARG A 102 -11.08 -10.36 29.13
N GLU A 103 -11.24 -9.04 29.20
CA GLU A 103 -11.06 -8.23 30.41
C GLU A 103 -12.03 -8.63 31.54
N LEU A 104 -13.11 -9.34 31.22
CA LEU A 104 -14.01 -9.93 32.22
C LEU A 104 -13.38 -11.09 33.00
N PHE A 105 -12.41 -11.81 32.42
CA PHE A 105 -11.85 -13.05 32.98
C PHE A 105 -10.36 -12.94 33.33
N ILE A 106 -9.65 -12.00 32.72
CA ILE A 106 -8.22 -11.76 32.94
C ILE A 106 -7.96 -10.26 33.03
N ASP A 107 -6.92 -9.89 33.77
CA ASP A 107 -6.53 -8.50 33.89
C ASP A 107 -5.42 -8.18 32.88
N PHE A 108 -5.44 -6.98 32.31
CA PHE A 108 -4.40 -6.49 31.42
C PHE A 108 -3.59 -5.38 32.08
N THR A 109 -2.31 -5.30 31.74
CA THR A 109 -1.47 -4.15 32.09
C THR A 109 -1.81 -2.93 31.24
N TYR A 110 -1.19 -1.78 31.54
CA TYR A 110 -1.17 -0.68 30.58
C TYR A 110 -0.63 -1.15 29.22
N PRO A 111 -1.29 -0.80 28.10
CA PRO A 111 -0.89 -1.27 26.79
C PRO A 111 0.45 -0.65 26.38
N PHE A 112 1.42 -1.50 26.06
CA PHE A 112 2.75 -1.07 25.62
C PHE A 112 2.77 -0.72 24.13
N TYR A 113 1.78 -1.17 23.36
CA TYR A 113 1.69 -0.86 21.94
C TYR A 113 0.25 -0.63 21.51
N LYS A 114 -0.01 0.55 20.94
CA LYS A 114 -1.30 0.91 20.34
C LYS A 114 -1.21 0.74 18.84
N SER A 115 -1.75 -0.37 18.34
CA SER A 115 -1.90 -0.54 16.90
C SER A 115 -2.94 0.45 16.39
N LYS A 116 -2.54 1.22 15.37
CA LYS A 116 -3.45 2.11 14.64
C LYS A 116 -4.37 1.35 13.69
N GLY A 117 -4.52 0.03 13.84
CA GLY A 117 -5.54 -0.75 13.15
C GLY A 117 -5.05 -1.65 12.02
N ILE A 118 -5.95 -1.93 11.08
CA ILE A 118 -5.69 -2.72 9.88
C ILE A 118 -5.01 -1.83 8.83
N THR A 119 -4.08 -2.40 8.09
CA THR A 119 -3.41 -1.73 6.97
C THR A 119 -3.63 -2.49 5.69
N ILE A 120 -3.31 -1.86 4.57
CA ILE A 120 -3.48 -2.44 3.24
C ILE A 120 -2.12 -2.47 2.57
N LEU A 121 -1.74 -3.64 2.08
CA LEU A 121 -0.47 -3.89 1.43
C LEU A 121 -0.73 -4.23 -0.03
N MET A 122 -0.06 -3.48 -0.90
CA MET A 122 -0.17 -3.64 -2.34
C MET A 122 1.20 -3.47 -2.98
N GLN A 123 1.35 -3.94 -4.21
CA GLN A 123 2.53 -3.66 -4.99
C GLN A 123 2.52 -2.20 -5.45
N LYS A 124 3.69 -1.56 -5.45
CA LYS A 124 3.83 -0.20 -5.98
C LYS A 124 3.55 -0.23 -7.50
N PRO A 125 2.69 0.65 -8.03
CA PRO A 125 2.47 0.72 -9.48
C PRO A 125 3.75 1.16 -10.18
N GLU A 126 4.14 0.47 -11.25
CA GLU A 126 5.23 0.91 -12.11
C GLU A 126 4.78 2.13 -12.92
N CYS A 127 5.42 3.28 -12.69
CA CYS A 127 5.20 4.48 -13.49
C CYS A 127 5.78 4.26 -14.90
N LYS A 128 4.92 3.93 -15.86
CA LYS A 128 5.27 3.97 -17.28
C LYS A 128 5.40 5.44 -17.70
N HIS A 129 6.59 6.00 -17.58
CA HIS A 129 6.89 7.28 -18.18
C HIS A 129 6.94 7.12 -19.70
N SER A 130 5.94 7.68 -20.39
CA SER A 130 5.98 7.85 -21.84
C SER A 130 7.02 8.92 -22.16
N PHE A 131 8.27 8.49 -22.44
CA PHE A 131 9.32 9.36 -22.98
C PHE A 131 9.07 9.75 -24.46
N ALA A 132 7.81 9.79 -24.91
CA ALA A 132 7.47 10.04 -26.30
C ALA A 132 7.61 11.51 -26.74
N LEU A 133 7.78 12.45 -25.81
CA LEU A 133 7.78 13.88 -26.13
C LEU A 133 9.15 14.39 -26.61
N LEU A 134 10.27 13.88 -26.06
CA LEU A 134 11.60 14.45 -26.30
C LEU A 134 12.28 13.91 -27.57
N THR A 135 11.83 12.79 -28.12
CA THR A 135 12.42 12.21 -29.34
C THR A 135 12.06 12.97 -30.62
N LEU A 136 11.16 13.97 -30.57
CA LEU A 136 10.81 14.80 -31.74
C LEU A 136 11.78 15.98 -31.97
N PHE A 137 12.51 16.43 -30.95
CA PHE A 137 13.33 17.65 -31.04
C PHE A 137 14.85 17.39 -30.99
N GLU A 138 15.30 16.17 -30.73
CA GLU A 138 16.74 15.86 -30.66
C GLU A 138 17.43 15.76 -32.02
N ASN A 139 16.69 15.74 -33.14
CA ASN A 139 17.28 15.54 -34.48
C ASN A 139 17.12 16.72 -35.45
N VAL A 140 16.77 17.92 -34.98
CA VAL A 140 16.93 19.14 -35.79
C VAL A 140 18.27 19.78 -35.41
N HIS A 141 19.36 19.07 -35.70
CA HIS A 141 20.65 19.73 -35.86
C HIS A 141 20.61 20.48 -37.18
N SER A 142 20.86 21.78 -37.09
CA SER A 142 21.08 22.69 -38.20
C SER A 142 22.05 22.07 -39.19
N HIS A 143 21.70 22.13 -40.48
CA HIS A 143 22.73 22.25 -41.50
C HIS A 143 23.42 23.60 -41.27
N ASP A 144 24.40 23.60 -40.35
CA ASP A 144 25.54 24.49 -40.51
C ASP A 144 26.29 23.96 -41.74
N CYS A 145 26.12 24.63 -42.88
CA CYS A 145 27.14 24.62 -43.91
C CYS A 145 27.27 26.02 -44.49
N GLU A 146 28.51 26.50 -44.34
CA GLU A 146 29.11 27.69 -44.90
C GLU A 146 28.61 29.06 -44.40
N THR A 147 29.40 29.62 -43.49
CA THR A 147 29.73 31.05 -43.50
C THR A 147 30.33 31.42 -44.86
N ASP A 148 29.46 31.61 -45.85
CA ASP A 148 29.86 32.27 -47.08
C ASP A 148 30.09 33.74 -46.72
N HIS A 149 31.34 34.15 -46.84
CA HIS A 149 31.78 35.53 -46.77
C HIS A 149 30.74 36.44 -47.42
N ILE A 150 30.15 37.34 -46.62
CA ILE A 150 29.37 38.46 -47.12
C ILE A 150 30.35 39.34 -47.92
N LYS A 151 30.50 39.05 -49.21
CA LYS A 151 30.88 40.05 -50.19
C LYS A 151 29.69 41.01 -50.24
N TYR A 152 29.89 42.21 -49.69
CA TYR A 152 29.09 43.37 -50.03
C TYR A 152 29.30 43.65 -51.52
N ASP A 153 28.56 42.94 -52.36
CA ASP A 153 28.39 43.32 -53.75
C ASP A 153 27.33 44.43 -53.75
N ASN A 154 27.82 45.66 -53.84
CA ASN A 154 26.99 46.83 -54.07
C ASN A 154 26.22 46.63 -55.40
N ASP A 155 24.93 46.97 -55.37
CA ASP A 155 24.03 47.19 -56.52
C ASP A 155 23.06 46.11 -57.02
N LYS A 156 22.74 45.05 -56.26
CA LYS A 156 21.45 44.34 -56.43
C LYS A 156 20.77 44.01 -55.11
N LYS A 157 19.87 44.88 -54.68
CA LYS A 157 18.88 44.56 -53.62
C LYS A 157 18.15 43.26 -54.01
N ARG A 158 18.31 42.20 -53.21
CA ARG A 158 17.57 40.92 -53.35
C ARG A 158 16.10 41.14 -53.00
N THR A 159 15.33 41.71 -53.92
CA THR A 159 13.89 42.02 -53.75
C THR A 159 12.95 40.84 -53.99
N ARG A 160 13.47 39.60 -54.04
CA ARG A 160 12.68 38.40 -54.33
C ARG A 160 12.96 37.29 -53.33
N PHE A 161 12.00 37.06 -52.44
CA PHE A 161 11.91 35.83 -51.66
C PHE A 161 11.64 34.67 -52.61
N ALA A 162 12.58 33.72 -52.72
CA ALA A 162 12.32 32.47 -53.41
C ALA A 162 11.35 31.62 -52.57
N PHE A 163 10.54 30.80 -53.23
CA PHE A 163 9.49 29.99 -52.57
C PHE A 163 10.06 29.05 -51.50
N SER A 164 11.26 28.48 -51.72
CA SER A 164 11.97 27.64 -50.75
C SER A 164 12.34 28.40 -49.48
N GLU A 165 12.81 29.64 -49.61
CA GLU A 165 13.18 30.49 -48.47
C GLU A 165 11.93 30.87 -47.66
N GLY A 166 10.81 31.10 -48.33
CA GLY A 166 9.53 31.34 -47.67
C GLY A 166 9.02 30.11 -46.89
N PHE A 167 9.25 28.91 -47.42
CA PHE A 167 8.90 27.67 -46.72
C PHE A 167 9.75 27.48 -45.45
N TRP A 168 11.07 27.64 -45.55
CA TRP A 168 11.96 27.54 -44.39
C TRP A 168 11.70 28.64 -43.37
N PHE A 169 11.42 29.87 -43.80
CA PHE A 169 11.00 30.96 -42.90
C PHE A 169 9.74 30.62 -42.10
N CYS A 170 8.74 29.98 -42.71
CA CYS A 170 7.52 29.55 -42.02
C CYS A 170 7.79 28.42 -41.01
N LEU A 171 8.66 27.47 -41.34
CA LEU A 171 9.04 26.37 -40.46
C LEU A 171 9.92 26.85 -39.29
N GLU A 172 10.87 27.75 -39.55
CA GLU A 172 11.70 28.38 -38.53
C GLU A 172 10.84 29.21 -37.57
N GLY A 173 9.78 29.87 -38.05
CA GLY A 173 8.82 30.60 -37.21
C GLY A 173 7.97 29.72 -36.28
N PHE A 174 7.89 28.41 -36.54
CA PHE A 174 7.29 27.43 -35.61
C PHE A 174 8.25 27.05 -34.48
N THR A 175 9.56 27.16 -34.70
CA THR A 175 10.59 26.95 -33.68
C THR A 175 10.98 28.27 -33.01
N VAL A 176 11.47 28.24 -31.77
CA VAL A 176 11.85 29.46 -31.03
C VAL A 176 13.10 30.14 -31.60
N GLN A 177 13.79 29.53 -32.57
CA GLN A 177 15.12 29.97 -32.99
C GLN A 177 15.13 31.25 -33.85
N GLY A 178 14.01 31.68 -34.41
CA GLY A 178 13.94 32.93 -35.19
C GLY A 178 14.75 32.87 -36.50
N SER A 179 14.28 33.59 -37.51
CA SER A 179 14.96 33.62 -38.82
C SER A 179 15.85 34.85 -38.94
N ASN A 180 17.02 34.71 -39.57
CA ASN A 180 17.92 35.83 -39.87
C ASN A 180 17.39 36.74 -41.00
N TRP A 181 16.32 36.32 -41.69
CA TRP A 181 15.72 37.03 -42.81
C TRP A 181 14.44 37.73 -42.38
N THR A 182 14.30 39.02 -42.68
CA THR A 182 13.06 39.78 -42.39
C THR A 182 12.47 40.34 -43.69
N PRO A 183 11.14 40.27 -43.89
CA PRO A 183 10.52 40.85 -45.08
C PRO A 183 10.68 42.37 -45.09
N GLU A 184 11.13 42.92 -46.23
CA GLU A 184 11.37 44.35 -46.41
C GLU A 184 10.06 45.14 -46.53
N HIS A 185 9.06 44.57 -47.21
CA HIS A 185 7.76 45.21 -47.44
C HIS A 185 6.83 45.13 -46.22
N ASP A 186 6.08 46.20 -45.96
CA ASP A 186 5.12 46.30 -44.85
C ASP A 186 4.05 45.21 -44.88
N SER A 187 3.59 44.84 -46.07
CA SER A 187 2.64 43.74 -46.27
C SER A 187 3.19 42.38 -45.83
N GLY A 188 4.48 42.13 -46.05
CA GLY A 188 5.16 40.91 -45.61
C GLY A 188 5.36 40.86 -44.09
N ARG A 189 5.59 42.01 -43.46
CA ARG A 189 5.71 42.13 -42.00
C ARG A 189 4.38 41.82 -41.31
N ILE A 190 3.26 42.30 -41.82
CA ILE A 190 1.91 42.01 -41.28
C ILE A 190 1.58 40.51 -41.37
N LEU A 191 1.98 39.86 -42.46
CA LEU A 191 1.76 38.42 -42.64
C LEU A 191 2.64 37.60 -41.69
N ALA A 192 3.92 37.97 -41.53
CA ALA A 192 4.84 37.31 -40.62
C ALA A 192 4.41 37.45 -39.14
N THR A 193 3.96 38.64 -38.72
CA THR A 193 3.49 38.85 -37.33
C THR A 193 2.21 38.07 -37.04
N THR A 194 1.30 37.96 -38.01
CA THR A 194 0.10 37.13 -37.89
C THR A 194 0.45 35.64 -37.77
N TRP A 195 1.44 35.18 -38.56
CA TRP A 195 1.96 33.82 -38.48
C TRP A 195 2.60 33.53 -37.11
N TRP A 196 3.41 34.44 -36.57
CA TRP A 196 4.02 34.27 -35.25
C TRP A 196 2.99 34.21 -34.12
N ILE A 197 1.95 35.05 -34.18
CA ILE A 197 0.84 34.99 -33.21
C ILE A 197 0.13 33.63 -33.29
N PHE A 198 -0.09 33.11 -34.49
CA PHE A 198 -0.68 31.79 -34.70
C PHE A 198 0.18 30.66 -34.13
N CYS A 199 1.48 30.66 -34.39
CA CYS A 199 2.41 29.68 -33.81
C CYS A 199 2.44 29.76 -32.26
N PHE A 200 2.44 30.96 -31.70
CA PHE A 200 2.38 31.16 -30.25
C PHE A 200 1.08 30.62 -29.64
N MET A 201 -0.06 30.82 -30.30
CA MET A 201 -1.34 30.25 -29.86
C MET A 201 -1.33 28.72 -29.89
N ILE A 202 -0.77 28.09 -30.93
CA ILE A 202 -0.65 26.62 -30.98
C ILE A 202 0.27 26.11 -29.88
N PHE A 203 1.42 26.75 -29.67
CA PHE A 203 2.37 26.34 -28.64
C PHE A 203 1.77 26.44 -27.24
N SER A 204 1.08 27.54 -26.92
CA SER A 204 0.41 27.70 -25.63
C SER A 204 -0.75 26.72 -25.41
N ALA A 205 -1.54 26.42 -26.46
CA ALA A 205 -2.57 25.39 -26.36
C ALA A 205 -1.97 23.99 -26.16
N TYR A 206 -0.83 23.70 -26.80
CA TYR A 206 -0.14 22.43 -26.67
C TYR A 206 0.52 22.25 -25.29
N THR A 207 1.15 23.30 -24.74
CA THR A 207 1.69 23.26 -23.37
C THR A 207 0.57 23.12 -22.33
N ALA A 208 -0.56 23.78 -22.53
CA ALA A 208 -1.75 23.61 -21.68
C ALA A 208 -2.30 22.18 -21.75
N TYR A 209 -2.37 21.58 -22.95
CA TYR A 209 -2.81 20.19 -23.13
C TYR A 209 -1.87 19.18 -22.45
N ILE A 210 -0.56 19.34 -22.60
CA ILE A 210 0.43 18.50 -21.91
C ILE A 210 0.33 18.68 -20.40
N SER A 211 0.21 19.92 -19.92
CA SER A 211 0.06 20.19 -18.48
C SER A 211 -1.20 19.51 -17.93
N ALA A 212 -2.31 19.55 -18.66
CA ALA A 212 -3.53 18.86 -18.27
C ALA A 212 -3.36 17.33 -18.25
N LEU A 213 -2.66 16.76 -19.24
CA LEU A 213 -2.36 15.32 -19.30
C LEU A 213 -1.47 14.87 -18.12
N MET A 214 -0.41 15.64 -17.82
CA MET A 214 0.51 15.36 -16.72
C MET A 214 -0.21 15.40 -15.38
N SER A 215 -1.02 16.43 -15.13
CA SER A 215 -1.83 16.53 -13.92
C SER A 215 -2.80 15.35 -13.78
N LYS A 216 -3.49 14.98 -14.86
CA LYS A 216 -4.44 13.85 -14.84
C LYS A 216 -3.75 12.51 -14.55
N SER A 217 -2.57 12.28 -15.12
CA SER A 217 -1.83 11.02 -14.92
C SER A 217 -1.35 10.81 -13.48
N SER A 218 -1.19 11.88 -12.70
CA SER A 218 -0.73 11.82 -11.31
C SER A 218 -1.83 11.44 -10.31
N GLU A 219 -3.11 11.60 -10.66
CA GLU A 219 -4.21 11.51 -9.68
C GLU A 219 -5.00 10.20 -9.79
N GLU A 220 -5.20 9.64 -11.00
CA GLU A 220 -6.08 8.48 -11.21
C GLU A 220 -5.50 7.12 -10.74
N ASN A 221 -4.24 7.05 -10.32
CA ASN A 221 -3.57 5.77 -9.99
C ASN A 221 -3.16 5.63 -8.52
N LEU A 222 -3.39 6.64 -7.68
CA LEU A 222 -2.88 6.64 -6.32
C LEU A 222 -3.99 6.36 -5.31
N ILE A 223 -4.29 5.08 -5.08
CA ILE A 223 -5.12 4.66 -3.95
C ILE A 223 -4.45 5.15 -2.66
N SER A 224 -5.08 6.08 -1.97
CA SER A 224 -4.51 6.76 -0.80
C SER A 224 -5.27 6.47 0.49
N SER A 225 -6.57 6.21 0.36
CA SER A 225 -7.46 5.93 1.47
C SER A 225 -8.25 4.63 1.24
N LEU A 226 -8.86 4.12 2.31
CA LEU A 226 -9.80 3.01 2.22
C LEU A 226 -11.04 3.39 1.38
N ASP A 227 -11.50 4.64 1.49
CA ASP A 227 -12.64 5.11 0.72
C ASP A 227 -12.34 5.05 -0.79
N ASP A 228 -11.11 5.40 -1.19
CA ASP A 228 -10.65 5.28 -2.58
C ASP A 228 -10.64 3.83 -3.08
N LEU A 229 -10.55 2.82 -2.19
CA LEU A 229 -10.66 1.40 -2.57
C LEU A 229 -12.11 0.95 -2.75
N VAL A 230 -12.99 1.43 -1.88
CA VAL A 230 -14.41 1.03 -1.87
C VAL A 230 -15.18 1.70 -3.02
N ASP A 231 -14.79 2.92 -3.39
CA ASP A 231 -15.52 3.74 -4.38
C ASP A 231 -15.02 3.57 -5.83
N GLN A 232 -14.00 2.74 -6.08
CA GLN A 232 -13.35 2.60 -7.40
C GLN A 232 -14.27 2.28 -8.59
N ARG A 233 -15.49 1.77 -8.36
CA ARG A 233 -16.34 1.27 -9.45
C ARG A 233 -17.75 1.83 -9.54
N HIS A 234 -18.26 2.64 -8.62
CA HIS A 234 -19.63 3.16 -8.79
C HIS A 234 -19.89 4.40 -7.93
N THR A 235 -20.55 5.38 -8.53
CA THR A 235 -21.19 6.49 -7.81
C THR A 235 -22.04 5.92 -6.67
N PRO A 236 -22.09 6.54 -5.47
CA PRO A 236 -22.90 6.06 -4.37
C PRO A 236 -24.36 5.97 -4.80
N THR A 237 -24.81 4.77 -5.13
CA THR A 237 -26.19 4.49 -5.54
C THR A 237 -27.15 4.89 -4.43
N TRP A 238 -26.72 4.77 -3.16
CA TRP A 238 -27.47 5.21 -2.00
C TRP A 238 -27.89 6.68 -2.06
N LYS A 239 -27.09 7.58 -2.65
CA LYS A 239 -27.51 9.00 -2.83
C LYS A 239 -28.69 9.11 -3.79
N LYS A 240 -28.69 8.31 -4.86
CA LYS A 240 -29.81 8.22 -5.81
C LYS A 240 -31.02 7.53 -5.17
N ASP A 241 -30.77 6.53 -4.33
CA ASP A 241 -31.81 5.78 -3.65
C ASP A 241 -32.52 6.68 -2.63
N ILE A 242 -31.80 7.44 -1.78
CA ILE A 242 -32.38 8.42 -0.84
C ILE A 242 -33.18 9.52 -1.55
N GLN A 243 -32.77 9.91 -2.76
CA GLN A 243 -33.47 10.90 -3.58
C GLN A 243 -34.67 10.34 -4.35
N SER A 244 -34.86 9.02 -4.40
CA SER A 244 -35.96 8.41 -5.14
C SER A 244 -37.33 8.83 -4.59
N PRO A 245 -38.33 9.13 -5.44
CA PRO A 245 -39.65 9.57 -4.98
C PRO A 245 -40.46 8.46 -4.28
N ASN A 246 -40.02 7.20 -4.37
CA ASN A 246 -40.73 6.03 -3.84
C ASN A 246 -40.52 5.77 -2.33
N LEU A 247 -39.68 6.56 -1.64
CA LEU A 247 -39.41 6.37 -0.21
C LEU A 247 -40.21 7.33 0.67
N THR A 248 -40.78 6.81 1.76
CA THR A 248 -41.43 7.61 2.80
C THR A 248 -40.41 8.43 3.60
N ALA A 249 -40.87 9.50 4.26
CA ALA A 249 -40.00 10.37 5.05
C ALA A 249 -39.23 9.60 6.15
N GLU A 250 -39.88 8.62 6.78
CA GLU A 250 -39.28 7.78 7.82
C GLU A 250 -38.19 6.85 7.26
N GLN A 251 -38.42 6.22 6.10
CA GLN A 251 -37.42 5.40 5.43
C GLN A 251 -36.19 6.20 4.99
N ARG A 252 -36.38 7.46 4.57
CA ARG A 252 -35.28 8.37 4.23
C ARG A 252 -34.44 8.74 5.45
N VAL A 253 -35.07 9.01 6.59
CA VAL A 253 -34.36 9.31 7.85
C VAL A 253 -33.54 8.10 8.31
N ASN A 254 -34.09 6.89 8.22
CA ASN A 254 -33.38 5.67 8.59
C ASN A 254 -32.19 5.35 7.65
N MET A 255 -32.27 5.75 6.37
CA MET A 255 -31.15 5.62 5.42
C MET A 255 -30.11 6.74 5.54
N ALA A 256 -30.50 7.90 6.08
CA ALA A 256 -29.60 9.03 6.37
C ALA A 256 -28.83 8.85 7.68
N LEU A 257 -29.11 7.79 8.44
CA LEU A 257 -28.37 7.44 9.65
C LEU A 257 -26.92 7.06 9.29
N TRP A 258 -25.93 7.68 9.93
CA TRP A 258 -24.50 7.51 9.69
C TRP A 258 -24.03 6.03 9.69
N ASP A 259 -24.73 5.16 10.42
CA ASP A 259 -24.46 3.72 10.47
C ASP A 259 -24.67 3.00 9.13
N TYR A 260 -25.49 3.57 8.23
CA TYR A 260 -25.74 2.99 6.91
C TYR A 260 -24.50 3.01 6.03
N ASP A 261 -23.76 4.13 6.02
CA ASP A 261 -22.57 4.28 5.18
C ASP A 261 -21.47 3.31 5.62
N ILE A 262 -21.27 3.16 6.93
CA ILE A 262 -20.30 2.23 7.51
C ILE A 262 -20.69 0.78 7.17
N LYS A 263 -21.94 0.37 7.44
CA LYS A 263 -22.42 -0.99 7.19
C LYS A 263 -22.38 -1.34 5.69
N TYR A 264 -22.70 -0.38 4.82
CA TYR A 264 -22.64 -0.57 3.38
C TYR A 264 -21.20 -0.73 2.88
N LYS A 265 -20.27 0.13 3.33
CA LYS A 265 -18.85 0.04 2.95
C LYS A 265 -18.24 -1.31 3.32
N PHE A 266 -18.48 -1.78 4.55
CA PHE A 266 -17.96 -3.07 5.00
C PHE A 266 -18.65 -4.27 4.34
N SER A 267 -19.96 -4.21 4.06
CA SER A 267 -20.64 -5.31 3.36
C SER A 267 -20.15 -5.44 1.92
N LYS A 268 -19.94 -4.31 1.24
CA LYS A 268 -19.36 -4.27 -0.11
C LYS A 268 -17.93 -4.82 -0.12
N MET A 269 -17.10 -4.36 0.82
CA MET A 269 -15.74 -4.87 0.98
C MET A 269 -15.71 -6.38 1.22
N LEU A 270 -16.54 -6.89 2.13
CA LEU A 270 -16.65 -8.32 2.42
C LEU A 270 -17.09 -9.11 1.18
N HIS A 271 -18.04 -8.58 0.41
CA HIS A 271 -18.49 -9.20 -0.84
C HIS A 271 -17.35 -9.31 -1.86
N GLU A 272 -16.57 -8.24 -2.04
CA GLU A 272 -15.40 -8.26 -2.93
C GLU A 272 -14.31 -9.22 -2.45
N MET A 273 -14.08 -9.31 -1.13
CA MET A 273 -13.13 -10.27 -0.54
C MET A 273 -13.56 -11.72 -0.79
N GLN A 274 -14.86 -12.01 -0.71
CA GLN A 274 -15.40 -13.34 -1.03
C GLN A 274 -15.20 -13.68 -2.51
N ASN A 275 -15.45 -12.71 -3.41
CA ASN A 275 -15.27 -12.89 -4.85
C ASN A 275 -13.79 -13.11 -5.22
N ALA A 276 -12.86 -12.42 -4.56
CA ALA A 276 -11.42 -12.46 -4.84
C ALA A 276 -10.70 -13.74 -4.35
N HIS A 277 -11.41 -14.63 -3.64
CA HIS A 277 -10.90 -15.81 -2.94
C HIS A 277 -9.85 -15.46 -1.87
N GLN A 278 -10.25 -15.56 -0.61
CA GLN A 278 -9.39 -15.24 0.54
C GLN A 278 -8.26 -16.28 0.71
N PRO A 279 -7.01 -15.86 0.94
CA PRO A 279 -5.91 -16.78 1.20
C PRO A 279 -6.10 -17.51 2.54
N SER A 280 -5.61 -18.74 2.62
CA SER A 280 -5.72 -19.57 3.82
C SER A 280 -4.72 -19.18 4.93
N SER A 281 -3.62 -18.54 4.55
CA SER A 281 -2.58 -18.06 5.45
C SER A 281 -2.04 -16.71 5.02
N PHE A 282 -1.50 -15.94 5.98
CA PHE A 282 -0.84 -14.67 5.72
C PHE A 282 0.30 -14.81 4.70
N ALA A 283 1.12 -15.87 4.83
CA ALA A 283 2.25 -16.10 3.93
C ALA A 283 1.81 -16.34 2.47
N GLU A 284 0.71 -17.07 2.26
CA GLU A 284 0.13 -17.27 0.94
C GLU A 284 -0.37 -15.96 0.34
N GLY A 285 -1.03 -15.13 1.16
CA GLY A 285 -1.48 -13.79 0.77
C GLY A 285 -0.32 -12.88 0.36
N LEU A 286 0.77 -12.88 1.12
CA LEU A 286 1.97 -12.10 0.83
C LEU A 286 2.64 -12.55 -0.48
N GLU A 287 2.81 -13.87 -0.66
CA GLU A 287 3.33 -14.41 -1.92
C GLU A 287 2.46 -14.02 -3.12
N ARG A 288 1.13 -13.98 -2.95
CA ARG A 288 0.21 -13.55 -4.02
C ARG A 288 0.43 -12.10 -4.39
N VAL A 289 0.62 -11.19 -3.42
CA VAL A 289 0.94 -9.77 -3.69
C VAL A 289 2.29 -9.64 -4.41
N LEU A 290 3.29 -10.42 -4.02
CA LEU A 290 4.63 -10.36 -4.60
C LEU A 290 4.73 -10.95 -6.01
N LYS A 291 3.90 -11.95 -6.34
CA LYS A 291 3.88 -12.61 -7.66
C LYS A 291 3.13 -11.82 -8.74
N LEU A 292 2.50 -10.70 -8.38
CA LEU A 292 1.84 -9.82 -9.35
C LEU A 292 2.90 -9.20 -10.27
N ASN A 293 2.97 -9.69 -11.50
CA ASN A 293 3.83 -9.12 -12.55
C ASN A 293 2.99 -8.36 -13.61
N SER A 294 1.66 -8.53 -13.57
CA SER A 294 0.74 -7.97 -14.56
C SER A 294 -0.08 -6.82 -13.95
N PRO A 295 -0.23 -5.68 -14.64
CA PRO A 295 -0.97 -4.52 -14.13
C PRO A 295 -2.50 -4.74 -14.01
N GLU A 296 -3.03 -5.81 -14.61
CA GLU A 296 -4.47 -6.11 -14.62
C GLU A 296 -4.94 -6.88 -13.38
N ASP A 297 -4.08 -7.71 -12.79
CA ASP A 297 -4.34 -8.42 -11.53
C ASP A 297 -3.91 -7.55 -10.35
N ARG A 298 -4.78 -6.64 -9.91
CA ARG A 298 -4.54 -5.84 -8.71
C ARG A 298 -5.11 -6.57 -7.49
N PHE A 299 -4.25 -7.19 -6.70
CA PHE A 299 -4.59 -7.79 -5.41
C PHE A 299 -3.98 -6.97 -4.27
N ALA A 300 -4.78 -6.72 -3.24
CA ALA A 300 -4.36 -6.04 -2.03
C ALA A 300 -4.60 -6.95 -0.83
N LEU A 301 -3.60 -7.06 0.03
CA LEU A 301 -3.69 -7.80 1.28
C LEU A 301 -4.09 -6.87 2.42
N LEU A 302 -4.95 -7.37 3.31
CA LEU A 302 -5.44 -6.64 4.47
C LEU A 302 -5.03 -7.43 5.70
N ASP A 303 -4.24 -6.81 6.57
CA ASP A 303 -3.86 -7.41 7.85
C ASP A 303 -3.45 -6.34 8.87
N MET A 304 -3.19 -6.77 10.10
CA MET A 304 -2.72 -5.94 11.20
C MET A 304 -1.47 -5.15 10.82
N ARG A 305 -1.42 -3.90 11.25
CA ARG A 305 -0.33 -2.98 10.96
C ARG A 305 1.08 -3.54 11.26
N MET A 306 1.25 -4.25 12.38
CA MET A 306 2.58 -4.74 12.79
C MET A 306 3.18 -5.75 11.81
N SER A 307 2.42 -6.76 11.37
CA SER A 307 2.91 -7.77 10.41
C SER A 307 3.23 -7.13 9.07
N MET A 308 2.43 -6.15 8.65
CA MET A 308 2.56 -5.49 7.36
C MET A 308 3.72 -4.49 7.31
N GLU A 309 3.93 -3.72 8.39
CA GLU A 309 5.10 -2.84 8.53
C GLU A 309 6.40 -3.64 8.54
N TYR A 310 6.41 -4.81 9.19
CA TYR A 310 7.55 -5.72 9.15
C TYR A 310 7.88 -6.14 7.71
N GLU A 311 6.88 -6.63 6.96
CA GLU A 311 7.10 -7.07 5.57
C GLU A 311 7.48 -5.93 4.62
N PHE A 312 6.94 -4.73 4.85
CA PHE A 312 7.30 -3.54 4.09
C PHE A 312 8.75 -3.10 4.30
N ILE A 313 9.27 -3.20 5.53
CA ILE A 313 10.68 -2.90 5.82
C ILE A 313 11.60 -3.88 5.08
N HIS A 314 11.19 -5.14 4.95
CA HIS A 314 11.97 -6.17 4.27
C HIS A 314 11.86 -6.11 2.74
N HIS A 315 10.73 -5.67 2.18
CA HIS A 315 10.46 -5.68 0.74
C HIS A 315 10.15 -4.28 0.19
N CYS A 316 11.11 -3.70 -0.56
CA CYS A 316 10.99 -2.38 -1.18
C CYS A 316 9.88 -2.21 -2.27
N PRO A 317 9.47 -3.22 -3.08
CA PRO A 317 8.46 -3.00 -4.11
C PRO A 317 7.03 -2.89 -3.56
N LEU A 318 6.86 -3.07 -2.25
CA LEU A 318 5.56 -2.98 -1.58
C LEU A 318 5.23 -1.54 -1.23
N ARG A 319 3.93 -1.30 -1.09
CA ARG A 319 3.35 -0.04 -0.63
C ARG A 319 2.32 -0.33 0.43
N LEU A 320 2.42 0.41 1.54
CA LEU A 320 1.45 0.42 2.62
C LEU A 320 0.49 1.59 2.48
N ILE A 321 -0.80 1.30 2.70
CA ILE A 321 -1.84 2.29 2.92
C ILE A 321 -2.30 2.14 4.36
N TYR A 322 -2.11 3.22 5.12
CA TYR A 322 -2.51 3.26 6.52
C TYR A 322 -4.00 3.56 6.63
N THR A 323 -4.70 2.76 7.42
CA THR A 323 -6.07 3.05 7.85
C THR A 323 -6.11 3.06 9.37
N ASN A 324 -7.15 3.69 9.94
CA ASN A 324 -7.39 3.68 11.39
C ASN A 324 -8.53 2.71 11.78
N LEU A 325 -8.78 1.69 10.96
CA LEU A 325 -9.84 0.72 11.19
C LEU A 325 -9.43 -0.31 12.23
N ASP A 326 -10.30 -0.62 13.20
CA ASP A 326 -10.06 -1.64 14.23
C ASP A 326 -8.73 -1.41 15.00
N ALA A 327 -8.58 -0.22 15.56
CA ALA A 327 -7.43 0.10 16.40
C ALA A 327 -7.43 -0.80 17.65
N ARG A 328 -6.37 -1.60 17.83
CA ARG A 328 -6.23 -2.55 18.95
C ARG A 328 -5.10 -2.14 19.87
N LEU A 329 -5.31 -2.39 21.16
CA LEU A 329 -4.31 -2.21 22.19
C LEU A 329 -3.68 -3.56 22.50
N TYR A 330 -2.35 -3.59 22.52
CA TYR A 330 -1.57 -4.75 22.89
C TYR A 330 -1.02 -4.54 24.29
N ALA A 331 -1.30 -5.47 25.18
CA ALA A 331 -0.93 -5.41 26.58
C ALA A 331 -0.51 -6.80 27.06
N ILE A 332 0.15 -6.84 28.22
CA ILE A 332 0.50 -8.10 28.87
C ILE A 332 -0.76 -8.59 29.60
N GLY A 333 -1.14 -9.84 29.33
CA GLY A 333 -2.23 -10.50 30.05
C GLY A 333 -1.73 -11.07 31.36
N VAL A 334 -2.49 -10.90 32.42
CA VAL A 334 -2.18 -11.40 33.77
C VAL A 334 -3.42 -12.07 34.35
N GLN A 335 -3.21 -13.07 35.20
CA GLN A 335 -4.30 -13.69 35.94
C GLN A 335 -5.08 -12.64 36.76
N GLN A 336 -6.41 -12.75 36.74
CA GLN A 336 -7.32 -11.80 37.39
C GLN A 336 -7.05 -11.68 38.89
N GLY A 337 -6.99 -10.45 39.40
CA GLY A 337 -6.75 -10.14 40.82
C GLY A 337 -5.28 -10.21 41.25
N SER A 338 -4.34 -10.42 40.33
CA SER A 338 -2.92 -10.51 40.65
C SER A 338 -2.27 -9.14 40.89
N PRO A 339 -1.42 -8.98 41.93
CA PRO A 339 -0.69 -7.74 42.17
C PRO A 339 0.35 -7.43 41.07
N LEU A 340 0.67 -8.41 40.22
CA LEU A 340 1.62 -8.28 39.12
C LEU A 340 1.15 -7.24 38.08
N VAL A 341 -0.16 -7.04 37.94
CA VAL A 341 -0.73 -6.04 37.01
C VAL A 341 -0.18 -4.65 37.30
N ILE A 342 -0.15 -4.26 38.58
CA ILE A 342 0.34 -2.94 39.01
C ILE A 342 1.83 -2.84 38.70
N PHE A 343 2.60 -3.86 39.07
CA PHE A 343 4.05 -3.88 38.88
C PHE A 343 4.45 -3.70 37.41
N PHE A 344 3.87 -4.50 36.50
CA PHE A 344 4.17 -4.40 35.06
C PHE A 344 3.58 -3.16 34.41
N THR A 345 2.48 -2.61 34.93
CA THR A 345 1.94 -1.33 34.47
C THR A 345 2.89 -0.18 34.75
N TRP A 346 3.48 -0.11 35.95
CA TRP A 346 4.50 0.90 36.27
C TRP A 346 5.71 0.79 35.34
N ILE A 347 6.16 -0.44 35.06
CA ILE A 347 7.24 -0.67 34.10
C ILE A 347 6.85 -0.15 32.71
N ALA A 348 5.69 -0.55 32.19
CA ALA A 348 5.23 -0.15 30.86
C ALA A 348 5.17 1.37 30.70
N LEU A 349 4.67 2.09 31.71
CA LEU A 349 4.61 3.56 31.70
C LEU A 349 5.99 4.21 31.67
N ILE A 350 6.93 3.72 32.48
CA ILE A 350 8.31 4.23 32.49
C ILE A 350 8.96 4.03 31.13
N TYR A 351 8.73 2.87 30.49
CA TYR A 351 9.28 2.60 29.16
C TYR A 351 8.67 3.50 28.08
N ASP A 352 7.36 3.74 28.12
CA ASP A 352 6.69 4.61 27.14
C ASP A 352 7.21 6.05 27.21
N GLU A 353 7.36 6.62 28.42
CA GLU A 353 7.96 7.94 28.60
C GLU A 353 9.40 8.01 28.06
N VAL A 354 10.23 7.00 28.36
CA VAL A 354 11.62 6.96 27.87
C VAL A 354 11.69 6.78 26.35
N LEU A 355 10.78 6.01 25.76
CA LEU A 355 10.70 5.82 24.31
C LEU A 355 10.31 7.13 23.61
N LEU A 356 9.31 7.83 24.14
CA LEU A 356 8.88 9.14 23.64
C LEU A 356 10.02 10.17 23.71
N LEU A 357 10.81 10.15 24.79
CA LEU A 357 12.00 11.00 24.90
C LEU A 357 13.08 10.64 23.86
N LYS A 358 13.27 9.36 23.54
CA LYS A 358 14.23 8.92 22.50
C LYS A 358 13.79 9.24 21.07
N GLN A 359 12.50 9.30 20.78
CA GLN A 359 11.99 9.68 19.45
C GLN A 359 12.01 11.20 19.21
N SER A 360 12.14 12.01 20.27
CA SER A 360 12.21 13.47 20.19
C SER A 360 13.62 14.02 19.97
N TYR A 361 14.66 13.18 20.08
CA TYR A 361 16.05 13.50 19.75
C TYR A 361 16.44 12.81 18.44
#